data_AF-A0A2N2C5D6-F1
#
_entry.id   AF-A0A2N2C5D6-F1
#
_cell.length_a   1.000
_cell.length_b   1.000
_cell.length_c   1.000
_cell.angle_alpha   90.00
_cell.angle_beta   90.00
_cell.angle_gamma   90.00
#
_symmetry.space_group_name_H-M   'P 1'
#
loop_
_entity.id
_entity.type
_entity.pdbx_description
1 polymer ?
#
loop_
_entity_poly.entity_id
_entity_poly.type
_entity_poly.pdbx_seq_one_letter_code
_entity_poly.pdbx_strand_id
1 'polypeptide(L)'
;MIFIVALLTGVSIVIAMVQNAKLADYIGIKQCTVMNYVTGLTTVTFVFIILGESLGFVSKLSTTHALGYFGGLMGIIVVTTSTVIIRKLSIIAATMLMYAGQLMMGVLIDYLRGIDLSIGKIVGCVLIIAGVYFNTLVDQRLAKTRRVENTSLPMDL
;
A
#
# COMPACT_ATOMS: atom_id res chain seq x y z
N MET A 1 -24.59 1.55 4.69
CA MET A 1 -24.05 1.61 3.31
C MET A 1 -22.55 1.91 3.28
N ILE A 2 -22.08 3.05 3.83
CA ILE A 2 -20.65 3.45 3.73
C ILE A 2 -19.66 2.47 4.38
N PHE A 3 -20.01 1.84 5.51
CA PHE A 3 -19.16 0.86 6.18
C PHE A 3 -18.93 -0.41 5.37
N ILE A 4 -19.94 -0.86 4.61
CA ILE A 4 -19.82 -2.05 3.74
C ILE A 4 -18.87 -1.74 2.59
N VAL A 5 -19.02 -0.57 1.96
CA VAL A 5 -18.11 -0.12 0.90
C VAL A 5 -16.69 0.01 1.44
N ALA A 6 -16.49 0.62 2.60
CA ALA A 6 -15.17 0.73 3.24
C ALA A 6 -14.53 -0.64 3.52
N LEU A 7 -15.32 -1.61 3.99
CA LEU A 7 -14.85 -2.97 4.22
C LEU A 7 -14.45 -3.65 2.91
N LEU A 8 -15.29 -3.58 1.88
CA LEU A 8 -14.99 -4.15 0.56
C LEU A 8 -13.75 -3.50 -0.06
N THR A 9 -13.60 -2.18 0.05
CA THR A 9 -12.42 -1.45 -0.39
C THR A 9 -11.18 -1.92 0.36
N GLY A 10 -11.24 -2.06 1.68
CA GLY A 10 -10.13 -2.56 2.49
C GLY A 10 -9.68 -3.96 2.08
N VAL A 11 -10.63 -4.89 1.91
CA VAL A 11 -10.35 -6.26 1.45
C VAL A 11 -9.72 -6.25 0.06
N SER A 12 -10.27 -5.47 -0.85
CA SER A 12 -9.79 -5.38 -2.25
C SER A 12 -8.37 -4.82 -2.31
N ILE A 13 -8.08 -3.79 -1.51
CA ILE A 13 -6.73 -3.21 -1.41
C ILE A 13 -5.75 -4.27 -0.92
N VAL A 14 -6.01 -4.94 0.20
CA VAL A 14 -5.07 -5.93 0.74
C VAL A 14 -4.83 -7.08 -0.25
N ILE A 15 -5.86 -7.58 -0.92
CA ILE A 15 -5.73 -8.63 -1.94
C ILE A 15 -4.85 -8.14 -3.10
N ALA A 16 -5.12 -6.96 -3.66
CA ALA A 16 -4.36 -6.41 -4.78
C ALA A 16 -2.88 -6.27 -4.41
N MET A 17 -2.58 -5.84 -3.19
CA MET A 17 -1.21 -5.66 -2.73
C MET A 17 -0.46 -6.98 -2.54
N VAL A 18 -1.12 -8.01 -2.01
CA VAL A 18 -0.55 -9.36 -1.89
C VAL A 18 -0.30 -9.96 -3.28
N GLN A 19 -1.23 -9.77 -4.22
CA GLN A 19 -1.05 -10.21 -5.60
C GLN A 19 0.12 -9.48 -6.28
N ASN A 20 0.22 -8.17 -6.11
CA ASN A 20 1.33 -7.36 -6.64
C ASN A 20 2.67 -7.78 -6.04
N ALA A 21 2.73 -8.03 -4.73
CA ALA A 21 3.93 -8.54 -4.06
C ALA A 21 4.39 -9.88 -4.65
N LYS A 22 3.46 -10.83 -4.80
CA LYS A 22 3.74 -12.13 -5.45
C LYS A 22 4.19 -11.95 -6.89
N LEU A 23 3.48 -11.14 -7.68
CA LEU A 23 3.84 -10.89 -9.08
C LEU A 23 5.24 -10.27 -9.19
N ALA A 24 5.58 -9.32 -8.32
CA ALA A 24 6.90 -8.69 -8.27
C ALA A 24 8.03 -9.67 -7.92
N ASP A 25 7.76 -10.79 -7.24
CA ASP A 25 8.73 -11.86 -7.04
C ASP A 25 9.06 -12.59 -8.35
N TYR A 26 8.10 -12.71 -9.28
CA TYR A 26 8.30 -13.39 -10.56
C TYR A 26 8.91 -12.49 -11.65
N ILE A 27 8.41 -11.26 -11.79
CA ILE A 27 8.75 -10.38 -12.93
C ILE A 27 9.55 -9.13 -12.54
N GLY A 28 9.79 -8.91 -11.25
CA GLY A 28 10.45 -7.71 -10.71
C GLY A 28 9.48 -6.55 -10.41
N ILE A 29 9.93 -5.64 -9.55
CA ILE A 29 9.11 -4.53 -9.02
C ILE A 29 8.71 -3.53 -10.12
N LYS A 30 9.64 -3.21 -11.02
CA LYS A 30 9.40 -2.22 -12.09
C LYS A 30 8.31 -2.73 -13.04
N GLN A 31 8.46 -3.96 -13.54
CA GLN A 31 7.51 -4.61 -14.43
C GLN A 31 6.16 -4.84 -13.74
N CYS A 32 6.16 -5.26 -12.48
CA CYS A 32 4.93 -5.37 -11.68
C CYS A 32 4.18 -4.04 -11.59
N THR A 33 4.89 -2.93 -11.36
CA THR A 33 4.28 -1.59 -11.29
C THR A 33 3.69 -1.18 -12.64
N VAL A 34 4.38 -1.45 -13.75
CA VAL A 34 3.85 -1.23 -15.10
C VAL A 34 2.59 -2.07 -15.33
N MET A 35 2.63 -3.36 -14.99
CA MET A 35 1.48 -4.26 -15.13
C MET A 35 0.29 -3.77 -14.32
N ASN A 36 0.49 -3.29 -13.09
CA ASN A 36 -0.56 -2.71 -12.25
C ASN A 36 -1.23 -1.50 -12.92
N TYR A 37 -0.46 -0.64 -13.58
CA TYR A 37 -1.00 0.51 -14.31
C TYR A 37 -1.72 0.10 -15.59
N VAL A 38 -1.20 -0.88 -16.33
CA VAL A 38 -1.84 -1.39 -17.55
C VAL A 38 -3.17 -2.04 -17.21
N THR A 39 -3.24 -2.91 -16.18
CA THR A 39 -4.50 -3.51 -15.75
C THR A 39 -5.46 -2.45 -15.22
N GLY A 40 -5.01 -1.54 -14.37
CA GLY A 40 -5.85 -0.46 -13.85
C GLY A 40 -6.45 0.41 -14.96
N LEU A 41 -5.63 0.83 -15.93
CA LEU A 41 -6.09 1.62 -17.07
C LEU A 41 -7.07 0.86 -17.95
N THR A 42 -6.79 -0.42 -18.21
CA THR A 42 -7.67 -1.30 -19.01
C THR A 42 -9.01 -1.47 -18.31
N THR A 43 -9.01 -1.80 -17.02
CA THR A 43 -10.24 -1.98 -16.22
C THR A 43 -11.08 -0.72 -16.15
N VAL A 44 -10.47 0.44 -15.87
CA VAL A 44 -11.20 1.73 -15.87
C VAL A 44 -11.81 2.01 -17.23
N THR A 45 -11.08 1.75 -18.32
CA THR A 45 -11.58 1.97 -19.69
C THR A 45 -12.80 1.08 -19.98
N PHE A 46 -12.73 -0.21 -19.62
CA PHE A 46 -13.87 -1.12 -19.75
C PHE A 46 -15.09 -0.68 -18.93
N VAL A 47 -14.87 -0.25 -17.69
CA VAL A 47 -15.96 0.26 -16.82
C VAL A 47 -16.63 1.49 -17.45
N PHE A 48 -15.85 2.44 -17.99
CA PHE A 48 -16.38 3.62 -18.68
C PHE A 48 -17.26 3.23 -19.87
N ILE A 49 -16.81 2.27 -20.69
CA ILE A 49 -17.57 1.80 -21.86
C ILE A 49 -18.90 1.17 -21.43
N ILE A 50 -18.89 0.33 -20.39
CA ILE A 50 -20.11 -0.34 -19.89
C ILE A 50 -21.11 0.67 -19.32
N LEU A 51 -20.61 1.73 -18.67
CA LEU A 51 -21.45 2.79 -18.11
C LEU A 51 -22.00 3.76 -19.17
N GLY A 52 -21.58 3.62 -20.44
CA GLY A 52 -22.03 4.50 -21.53
C GLY A 52 -21.47 5.92 -21.45
N GLU A 53 -20.44 6.15 -20.62
CA GLU A 53 -19.77 7.44 -20.49
C GLU A 53 -18.95 7.72 -21.75
N SER A 54 -19.20 8.86 -22.38
CA SER A 54 -18.42 9.27 -23.55
C SER A 54 -16.97 9.58 -23.14
N LEU A 55 -16.00 9.27 -23.99
CA LEU A 55 -14.59 9.69 -23.83
C LEU A 55 -14.40 11.21 -24.03
N GLY A 56 -15.44 12.02 -23.82
CA GLY A 56 -15.42 13.48 -23.92
C GLY A 56 -14.45 14.17 -22.93
N PHE A 57 -13.87 13.44 -21.98
CA PHE A 57 -12.78 13.96 -21.16
C PHE A 57 -11.47 14.13 -21.95
N VAL A 58 -11.28 13.39 -23.04
CA VAL A 58 -10.04 13.43 -23.86
C VAL A 58 -9.83 14.82 -24.46
N SER A 59 -10.91 15.52 -24.82
CA SER A 59 -10.83 16.90 -25.32
C SER A 59 -10.45 17.92 -24.24
N LYS A 60 -10.65 17.59 -22.95
CA LYS A 60 -10.29 18.44 -21.80
C LYS A 60 -8.89 18.15 -21.25
N LEU A 61 -8.22 17.14 -21.78
CA LEU A 61 -6.89 16.70 -21.32
C LEU A 61 -5.84 17.81 -21.52
N SER A 62 -5.91 18.55 -22.64
CA SER A 62 -5.02 19.67 -22.95
C SER A 62 -5.25 20.90 -22.07
N THR A 63 -6.45 21.07 -21.53
CA THR A 63 -6.82 22.20 -20.67
C THR A 63 -6.65 21.92 -19.17
N THR A 64 -6.31 20.69 -18.81
CA THR A 64 -6.22 20.28 -17.41
C THR A 64 -4.92 20.78 -16.78
N HIS A 65 -5.03 21.35 -15.58
CA HIS A 65 -3.90 21.89 -14.82
C HIS A 65 -2.85 20.81 -14.54
N ALA A 66 -1.56 21.15 -14.62
CA ALA A 66 -0.47 20.18 -14.48
C ALA A 66 -0.50 19.40 -13.15
N LEU A 67 -1.01 20.02 -12.07
CA LEU A 67 -1.21 19.37 -10.77
C LEU A 67 -2.18 18.17 -10.82
N GLY A 68 -3.08 18.09 -11.80
CA GLY A 68 -3.97 16.95 -11.97
C GLY A 68 -3.22 15.65 -12.30
N TYR A 69 -2.06 15.75 -12.96
CA TYR A 69 -1.24 14.59 -13.34
C TYR A 69 -0.36 14.07 -12.19
N PHE A 70 -0.21 14.83 -11.10
CA PHE A 70 0.54 14.39 -9.92
C PHE A 70 -0.08 13.16 -9.23
N GLY A 71 -1.39 12.96 -9.38
CA GLY A 71 -2.06 11.75 -8.88
C GLY A 71 -1.50 10.46 -9.49
N GLY A 72 -1.16 10.51 -10.79
CA GLY A 72 -0.52 9.38 -11.48
C GLY A 72 0.86 9.08 -10.91
N LEU A 73 1.69 10.11 -10.68
CA LEU A 73 3.02 9.94 -10.08
C LEU A 73 2.93 9.41 -8.63
N MET A 74 2.02 9.95 -7.82
CA MET A 74 1.81 9.49 -6.45
C MET A 74 1.35 8.03 -6.41
N GLY A 75 0.50 7.60 -7.34
CA GLY A 75 0.10 6.20 -7.43
C GLY A 75 1.28 5.26 -7.70
N ILE A 76 2.25 5.65 -8.54
CA ILE A 76 3.46 4.84 -8.80
C ILE A 76 4.23 4.65 -7.51
N ILE A 77 4.41 5.73 -6.75
CA ILE A 77 5.11 5.70 -5.45
C ILE A 77 4.37 4.78 -4.48
N VAL A 78 3.05 4.94 -4.35
CA VAL A 78 2.22 4.13 -3.44
C VAL A 78 2.32 2.66 -3.80
N VAL A 79 2.05 2.28 -5.05
CA VAL A 79 2.08 0.88 -5.51
C VAL A 79 3.47 0.26 -5.33
N THR A 80 4.52 0.99 -5.71
CA THR A 80 5.90 0.51 -5.59
C THR A 80 6.29 0.29 -4.13
N THR A 81 6.13 1.32 -3.30
CA THR A 81 6.49 1.26 -1.88
C THR A 81 5.69 0.19 -1.16
N SER A 82 4.39 0.11 -1.43
CA SER A 82 3.53 -0.85 -0.76
C SER A 82 3.86 -2.31 -1.13
N THR A 83 4.21 -2.55 -2.39
CA THR A 83 4.69 -3.84 -2.88
C THR A 83 6.00 -4.22 -2.19
N VAL A 84 6.93 -3.27 -2.03
CA VAL A 84 8.20 -3.50 -1.33
C VAL A 84 8.00 -3.79 0.16
N ILE A 85 7.12 -3.06 0.84
CA ILE A 85 6.88 -3.21 2.28
C ILE A 85 6.30 -4.61 2.56
N ILE A 86 5.30 -5.06 1.80
CA ILE A 86 4.67 -6.38 2.01
C ILE A 86 5.65 -7.55 1.76
N ARG A 87 6.62 -7.38 0.87
CA ARG A 87 7.65 -8.40 0.63
C ARG A 87 8.66 -8.53 1.78
N LYS A 88 8.78 -7.50 2.63
CA LYS A 88 9.78 -7.44 3.71
C LYS A 88 9.22 -7.66 5.10
N LEU A 89 7.94 -7.42 5.30
CA LEU A 89 7.26 -7.48 6.59
C LEU A 89 6.11 -8.48 6.56
N SER A 90 5.64 -8.90 7.73
CA SER A 90 4.36 -9.60 7.82
C SER A 90 3.23 -8.71 7.28
N ILE A 91 2.18 -9.33 6.72
CA ILE A 91 1.06 -8.59 6.12
C ILE A 91 0.43 -7.62 7.15
N ILE A 92 0.31 -8.05 8.41
CA ILE A 92 -0.24 -7.24 9.51
C ILE A 92 0.68 -6.04 9.81
N ALA A 93 2.00 -6.25 9.87
CA ALA A 93 2.94 -5.16 10.10
C ALA A 93 2.94 -4.15 8.95
N ALA A 94 2.87 -4.64 7.71
CA ALA A 94 2.80 -3.81 6.52
C ALA A 94 1.53 -2.94 6.50
N THR A 95 0.36 -3.53 6.78
CA THR A 95 -0.92 -2.79 6.78
C THR A 95 -0.98 -1.74 7.88
N MET A 96 -0.52 -2.08 9.10
CA MET A 96 -0.39 -1.14 10.21
C MET A 96 0.50 0.06 9.84
N LEU A 97 1.66 -0.20 9.23
CA LEU A 97 2.59 0.86 8.85
C LEU A 97 1.99 1.80 7.77
N MET A 98 1.25 1.25 6.82
CA MET A 98 0.58 2.05 5.79
C MET A 98 -0.55 2.91 6.37
N TYR A 99 -1.36 2.38 7.28
CA TYR A 99 -2.38 3.16 7.98
C TYR A 99 -1.76 4.27 8.84
N ALA A 100 -0.65 3.99 9.52
CA ALA A 100 0.09 5.01 10.23
C ALA A 100 0.57 6.12 9.28
N GLY A 101 1.13 5.78 8.11
CA GLY A 101 1.55 6.75 7.11
C GLY A 101 0.40 7.61 6.56
N GLN A 102 -0.75 7.00 6.27
CA GLN A 102 -1.96 7.72 5.84
C GLN A 102 -2.49 8.65 6.95
N LEU A 103 -2.48 8.19 8.20
CA LEU A 103 -2.90 9.00 9.35
C LEU A 103 -1.95 10.19 9.59
N MET A 104 -0.63 9.96 9.49
CA MET A 104 0.37 11.03 9.57
C MET A 104 0.22 12.05 8.44
N MET A 105 0.00 11.59 7.21
CA MET A 105 -0.25 12.49 6.08
C MET A 105 -1.54 13.29 6.28
N GLY A 106 -2.58 12.67 6.84
CA GLY A 106 -3.81 13.37 7.22
C GLY A 106 -3.55 14.51 8.22
N VAL A 107 -2.79 14.24 9.28
CA VAL A 107 -2.38 15.26 10.27
C VAL A 107 -1.55 16.36 9.61
N LEU A 108 -0.63 16.01 8.70
CA LEU A 108 0.18 16.98 7.97
C LEU A 108 -0.68 17.89 7.10
N ILE A 109 -1.66 17.34 6.38
CA ILE A 109 -2.60 18.11 5.58
C ILE A 109 -3.48 19.00 6.46
N ASP A 110 -3.97 18.48 7.59
CA ASP A 110 -4.74 19.25 8.58
C ASP A 110 -3.94 20.49 9.02
N TYR A 111 -2.67 20.30 9.39
CA TYR A 111 -1.76 21.38 9.78
C TYR A 111 -1.53 22.40 8.65
N LEU A 112 -1.28 21.94 7.42
CA LEU A 112 -1.09 22.82 6.26
C LEU A 112 -2.34 23.65 5.92
N ARG A 113 -3.53 23.18 6.34
CA ARG A 113 -4.80 23.90 6.18
C ARG A 113 -5.13 24.81 7.37
N GLY A 114 -4.26 24.90 8.36
CA GLY A 114 -4.49 25.67 9.58
C GLY A 114 -5.51 25.03 10.54
N ILE A 115 -5.76 23.72 10.40
CA ILE A 115 -6.59 22.95 11.34
C ILE A 115 -5.70 22.53 12.51
N ASP A 116 -6.26 22.58 13.72
CA ASP A 116 -5.55 22.20 14.93
C ASP A 116 -5.00 20.77 14.88
N LEU A 117 -3.75 20.63 15.33
CA LEU A 117 -3.07 19.35 15.41
C LEU A 117 -3.74 18.45 16.44
N SER A 118 -4.25 17.30 15.98
CA SER A 118 -4.74 16.27 16.90
C SER A 118 -3.57 15.49 17.50
N ILE A 119 -3.16 15.86 18.71
CA ILE A 119 -2.11 15.19 19.49
C ILE A 119 -2.42 13.69 19.61
N GLY A 120 -3.69 13.31 19.76
CA GLY A 120 -4.12 11.91 19.82
C GLY A 120 -3.77 11.12 18.55
N LYS A 121 -3.93 11.70 17.35
CA LYS A 121 -3.52 11.05 16.09
C LYS A 121 -2.01 10.84 16.05
N ILE A 122 -1.22 11.82 16.51
CA ILE A 122 0.25 11.74 16.55
C ILE A 122 0.70 10.64 17.50
N VAL A 123 0.18 10.61 18.73
CA VAL A 123 0.50 9.58 19.73
C VAL A 123 0.10 8.19 19.21
N GLY A 124 -1.07 8.06 18.59
CA GLY A 124 -1.51 6.83 17.95
C GLY A 124 -0.55 6.34 16.85
N CYS A 125 -0.10 7.24 15.97
CA CYS A 125 0.91 6.90 14.95
C CYS A 125 2.23 6.41 15.57
N VAL A 126 2.72 7.09 16.60
CA VAL A 126 3.95 6.69 17.30
C VAL A 126 3.79 5.30 17.91
N LEU A 127 2.66 5.01 18.55
CA LEU A 127 2.34 3.69 19.11
C LEU A 127 2.31 2.60 18.04
N ILE A 128 1.70 2.86 16.88
CA ILE A 128 1.67 1.90 15.77
C ILE A 128 3.09 1.59 15.27
N ILE A 129 3.91 2.64 15.04
CA ILE A 129 5.29 2.47 14.58
C ILE A 129 6.11 1.68 15.60
N ALA A 130 5.98 1.99 16.89
CA ALA A 130 6.64 1.26 17.96
C ALA A 130 6.20 -0.22 18.02
N GLY A 131 4.90 -0.49 17.88
CA GLY A 131 4.35 -1.85 17.85
C GLY A 131 4.85 -2.67 16.66
N VAL A 132 4.88 -2.07 15.46
CA VAL A 132 5.41 -2.70 14.24
C VAL A 132 6.91 -2.98 14.39
N TYR A 133 7.66 -2.03 14.93
CA TYR A 133 9.09 -2.19 15.19
C TYR A 133 9.35 -3.36 16.15
N PHE A 134 8.62 -3.42 17.26
CA PHE A 134 8.71 -4.52 18.22
C PHE A 134 8.35 -5.86 17.58
N ASN A 135 7.25 -5.93 16.83
CA ASN A 135 6.84 -7.16 16.13
C ASN A 135 7.93 -7.67 15.19
N THR A 136 8.55 -6.76 14.44
CA THR A 136 9.61 -7.11 13.49
C THR A 136 10.87 -7.64 14.21
N LEU A 137 11.22 -7.07 15.38
CA LEU A 137 12.34 -7.57 16.19
C LEU A 137 12.07 -8.97 16.74
N VAL A 138 10.85 -9.23 17.20
CA VAL A 138 10.45 -10.56 17.69
C VAL A 138 10.50 -11.59 16.57
N ASP A 139 9.95 -11.26 15.39
CA ASP A 139 9.98 -12.13 14.21
C ASP A 139 11.42 -12.50 13.82
N GLN A 140 12.34 -11.54 13.84
CA GLN A 140 13.76 -11.80 13.55
C GLN A 140 14.42 -12.71 14.58
N ARG A 141 14.12 -12.54 15.88
CA ARG A 141 14.67 -13.39 16.95
C ARG A 141 14.16 -14.83 16.84
N LEU A 142 12.87 -15.00 16.56
CA LEU A 142 12.26 -16.32 16.36
C LEU A 142 12.86 -17.02 15.13
N ALA A 143 13.04 -16.30 14.02
CA ALA A 143 13.67 -16.84 12.81
C ALA A 143 15.12 -17.27 13.04
N LYS A 144 15.90 -16.48 13.82
CA LYS A 144 17.28 -16.81 14.17
C LYS A 144 17.36 -18.06 15.06
N THR A 145 16.47 -18.18 16.04
CA THR A 145 16.43 -19.31 16.98
C THR A 145 16.13 -20.63 16.26
N ARG A 146 15.12 -20.67 15.36
CA ARG A 146 14.81 -21.86 14.55
C ARG A 146 15.97 -22.31 13.66
N ARG A 147 16.73 -21.37 13.09
CA ARG A 147 17.90 -21.72 12.27
C ARG A 147 18.98 -22.40 13.10
N VAL A 148 19.23 -21.91 14.32
CA VAL A 148 20.21 -22.53 15.21
C VAL A 148 19.78 -23.95 15.59
N GLU A 149 18.51 -24.14 15.96
CA GLU A 149 17.95 -25.46 16.32
C GLU A 149 18.07 -26.48 15.16
N ASN A 150 17.69 -26.10 13.93
CA ASN A 150 17.82 -26.95 12.74
C ASN A 150 19.26 -27.28 12.34
N THR A 151 20.25 -26.46 12.75
CA THR A 151 21.67 -26.72 12.46
C THR A 151 22.34 -27.54 13.57
N SER A 152 21.76 -27.54 14.78
CA SER A 152 22.24 -28.30 15.95
C SER A 152 21.64 -29.69 16.08
N LEU A 153 20.50 -29.95 15.42
CA LEU A 153 20.02 -31.32 15.24
C LEU A 153 20.91 -31.99 14.19
N PRO A 154 21.54 -33.14 14.50
CA PRO A 154 22.26 -33.88 13.48
C PRO A 154 21.28 -34.21 12.35
N MET A 155 21.78 -34.12 11.12
CA MET A 155 21.06 -34.55 9.94
C MET A 155 21.03 -36.09 9.96
N ASP A 156 20.27 -36.64 10.90
CA ASP A 156 20.12 -38.07 11.12
C ASP A 156 19.26 -38.64 10.00
N LEU A 157 19.96 -39.26 9.04
CA LEU A 157 19.57 -40.22 7.98
C LEU A 157 18.43 -39.86 7.02
#